data_AF-A0A520BRC7-F1
#
_entry.id   AF-A0A520BRC7-F1
#
_cell.length_a   1.000
_cell.length_b   1.000
_cell.length_c   1.000
_cell.angle_alpha   90.00
_cell.angle_beta   90.00
_cell.angle_gamma   90.00
#
_symmetry.space_group_name_H-M   'P 1'
#
loop_
_entity.id
_entity.type
_entity.pdbx_description
1 polymer ?
#
loop_
_entity_poly.entity_id
_entity_poly.type
_entity_poly.pdbx_seq_one_letter_code
_entity_poly.pdbx_strand_id
1 'polypeptide(L)'
;ELTVSEVHQIAGRAGRYGMHDEGFVSVLKEAEADAMKTLRSLLPKEPRAPRDFKCPVAPNWRHVQTISQRLGVNSLHQVLTVFMQQLRLDDAHFEVAELEQMLGLAEMLDRNAGSLPLQERFRYAQAPVDDRLPQVVEQFQAWAASHARTGKAGTPWFLDDVDEHSRLDRMEQALRQCTLWLWLDLRFPEVFGHVEAVVDLRSRLNDGIERHLKGKKPLWQTRGRR
;
A
#
# COMPACT_ATOMS: atom_id res chain seq x y z
N GLU A 1 -20.95 -2.88 -0.96
CA GLU A 1 -21.79 -2.20 -1.98
C GLU A 1 -20.99 -1.06 -2.61
N LEU A 2 -21.27 -0.68 -3.85
CA LEU A 2 -20.60 0.42 -4.54
C LEU A 2 -21.32 1.76 -4.29
N THR A 3 -20.56 2.83 -4.14
CA THR A 3 -21.05 4.21 -4.07
C THR A 3 -21.39 4.77 -5.45
N VAL A 4 -22.14 5.88 -5.50
CA VAL A 4 -22.44 6.61 -6.76
C VAL A 4 -21.14 6.98 -7.48
N SER A 5 -20.17 7.55 -6.75
CA SER A 5 -18.88 7.96 -7.29
C SER A 5 -18.09 6.79 -7.87
N GLU A 6 -18.05 5.64 -7.19
CA GLU A 6 -17.37 4.44 -7.69
C GLU A 6 -18.04 3.90 -8.95
N VAL A 7 -19.38 3.89 -9.00
CA VAL A 7 -20.12 3.50 -10.21
C VAL A 7 -19.73 4.40 -11.39
N HIS A 8 -19.69 5.72 -11.23
CA HIS A 8 -19.26 6.62 -12.31
C HIS A 8 -17.79 6.46 -12.68
N GLN A 9 -16.89 6.24 -11.71
CA GLN A 9 -15.47 6.01 -11.99
C GLN A 9 -15.23 4.73 -12.79
N ILE A 10 -16.04 3.69 -12.58
CA ILE A 10 -15.96 2.43 -13.32
C ILE A 10 -16.65 2.59 -14.68
N ALA A 11 -17.90 3.08 -14.70
CA ALA A 11 -18.72 3.27 -15.89
C ALA A 11 -18.07 4.22 -16.90
N GLY A 12 -17.51 5.34 -16.43
CA GLY A 12 -16.88 6.37 -17.26
C GLY A 12 -15.58 5.93 -17.94
N ARG A 13 -15.10 4.70 -17.69
CA ARG A 13 -14.01 4.10 -18.48
C ARG A 13 -14.48 3.64 -19.86
N ALA A 14 -15.78 3.47 -20.08
CA ALA A 14 -16.36 3.16 -21.38
C ALA A 14 -16.61 4.45 -22.19
N GLY A 15 -16.20 4.48 -23.47
CA GLY A 15 -16.43 5.62 -24.37
C GLY A 15 -15.41 6.77 -24.23
N ARG A 16 -14.13 6.50 -24.51
CA ARG A 16 -13.08 7.54 -24.47
C ARG A 16 -13.09 8.33 -25.78
N TYR A 17 -13.15 9.66 -25.67
CA TYR A 17 -13.02 10.59 -26.79
C TYR A 17 -11.79 10.22 -27.64
N GLY A 18 -12.00 9.94 -28.93
CA GLY A 18 -10.96 9.51 -29.87
C GLY A 18 -10.66 8.01 -29.95
N MET A 19 -11.29 7.16 -29.13
CA MET A 19 -11.25 5.69 -29.27
C MET A 19 -12.63 5.12 -29.62
N HIS A 20 -13.66 5.50 -28.85
CA HIS A 20 -15.03 5.05 -29.04
C HIS A 20 -15.99 6.18 -28.70
N ASP A 21 -16.86 6.54 -29.64
CA ASP A 21 -17.80 7.65 -29.50
C ASP A 21 -18.95 7.34 -28.52
N GLU A 22 -19.22 6.06 -28.28
CA GLU A 22 -20.26 5.58 -27.37
C GLU A 22 -19.68 4.56 -26.37
N GLY A 23 -20.17 4.59 -25.13
CA GLY A 23 -19.79 3.68 -24.05
C GLY A 23 -21.01 2.94 -23.49
N PHE A 24 -20.88 1.62 -23.31
CA PHE A 24 -21.94 0.77 -22.74
C PHE A 24 -21.50 0.21 -21.39
N VAL A 25 -22.43 0.12 -20.45
CA VAL A 25 -22.20 -0.41 -19.10
C VAL A 25 -23.33 -1.37 -18.73
N SER A 26 -22.98 -2.53 -18.21
CA SER A 26 -23.90 -3.58 -17.76
C SER A 26 -23.24 -4.40 -16.64
N VAL A 27 -23.97 -5.32 -16.03
CA VAL A 27 -23.43 -6.30 -15.07
C VAL A 27 -23.22 -7.66 -15.74
N LEU A 28 -22.47 -8.53 -15.08
CA LEU A 28 -22.24 -9.92 -15.50
C LEU A 28 -23.51 -10.76 -15.34
N LYS A 29 -23.66 -11.80 -16.16
CA LYS A 29 -24.81 -12.72 -16.08
C LYS A 29 -24.89 -13.43 -14.72
N GLU A 30 -23.74 -13.75 -14.15
CA GLU A 30 -23.59 -14.41 -12.85
C GLU A 30 -23.54 -13.44 -11.67
N ALA A 31 -23.78 -12.14 -11.90
CA ALA A 31 -23.86 -11.17 -10.82
C ALA A 31 -25.08 -11.42 -9.92
N GLU A 32 -25.06 -10.84 -8.73
CA GLU A 32 -26.19 -10.84 -7.80
C GLU A 32 -27.45 -10.29 -8.48
N ALA A 33 -28.62 -10.84 -8.13
CA ALA A 33 -29.87 -10.60 -8.86
C ALA A 33 -30.29 -9.11 -8.90
N ASP A 34 -29.86 -8.32 -7.93
CA ASP A 34 -30.12 -6.90 -7.78
C ASP A 34 -29.04 -6.00 -8.39
N ALA A 35 -27.92 -6.55 -8.87
CA ALA A 35 -26.80 -5.76 -9.40
C ALA A 35 -27.22 -4.81 -10.54
N MET A 36 -28.06 -5.27 -11.48
CA MET A 36 -28.60 -4.41 -12.54
C MET A 36 -29.52 -3.31 -11.99
N LYS A 37 -30.29 -3.61 -10.94
CA LYS A 37 -31.18 -2.63 -10.30
C LYS A 37 -30.35 -1.56 -9.60
N THR A 38 -29.29 -1.95 -8.90
CA THR A 38 -28.33 -1.06 -8.25
C THR A 38 -27.64 -0.16 -9.28
N LEU A 39 -27.13 -0.71 -10.39
CA LEU A 39 -26.52 0.07 -11.46
C LEU A 39 -27.49 1.12 -12.05
N ARG A 40 -28.71 0.71 -12.39
CA ARG A 40 -29.75 1.62 -12.93
C ARG A 40 -30.18 2.70 -11.93
N SER A 41 -30.12 2.40 -10.64
CA SER A 41 -30.44 3.34 -9.57
C SER A 41 -29.32 4.37 -9.32
N LEU A 42 -28.06 3.94 -9.38
CA LEU A 42 -26.91 4.78 -9.06
C LEU A 42 -26.43 5.63 -10.24
N LEU A 43 -26.43 5.08 -11.47
CA LEU A 43 -25.86 5.74 -12.65
C LEU A 43 -26.49 7.12 -12.99
N PRO A 44 -27.81 7.35 -12.85
CA PRO A 44 -28.41 8.66 -13.12
C PRO A 44 -28.18 9.70 -12.01
N LYS A 45 -27.67 9.29 -10.85
CA LYS A 45 -27.45 10.22 -9.73
C LYS A 45 -26.24 11.10 -9.98
N GLU A 46 -26.27 12.31 -9.47
CA GLU A 46 -25.09 13.18 -9.48
C GLU A 46 -24.14 12.78 -8.33
N PRO A 47 -22.84 12.52 -8.59
CA PRO A 47 -21.85 12.36 -7.53
C PRO A 47 -21.77 13.64 -6.70
N ARG A 48 -21.98 13.52 -5.38
CA ARG A 48 -21.84 14.63 -4.45
C ARG A 48 -20.88 14.25 -3.33
N ALA A 49 -20.12 15.23 -2.86
CA ALA A 49 -19.31 15.05 -1.68
C ALA A 49 -20.22 14.66 -0.48
N PRO A 50 -19.76 13.75 0.39
CA PRO A 50 -20.47 13.46 1.63
C PRO A 50 -20.70 14.74 2.44
N ARG A 51 -21.88 14.88 3.07
CA ARG A 51 -22.22 16.08 3.88
C ARG A 51 -21.30 16.24 5.09
N ASP A 52 -20.90 15.13 5.69
CA ASP A 52 -20.04 15.07 6.87
C ASP A 52 -18.59 14.76 6.50
N PHE A 53 -18.14 15.23 5.33
CA PHE A 53 -16.75 15.03 4.91
C PHE A 53 -15.79 15.73 5.87
N LYS A 54 -14.86 14.96 6.42
CA LYS A 54 -13.73 15.44 7.21
C LYS A 54 -12.44 15.17 6.45
N CYS A 55 -11.52 16.11 6.49
CA CYS A 55 -10.22 15.92 5.87
C CYS A 55 -9.36 15.02 6.77
N PRO A 56 -8.90 13.84 6.30
CA PRO A 56 -8.03 13.00 7.09
C PRO A 56 -6.66 13.67 7.25
N VAL A 57 -6.14 13.69 8.48
CA VAL A 57 -4.85 14.29 8.83
C VAL A 57 -3.93 13.23 9.41
N ALA A 58 -2.73 13.13 8.84
CA ALA A 58 -1.63 12.31 9.34
C ALA A 58 -0.58 13.20 10.04
N PRO A 59 0.18 12.66 11.01
CA PRO A 59 1.24 13.41 11.66
C PRO A 59 2.39 13.67 10.70
N ASN A 60 3.03 14.84 10.83
CA ASN A 60 4.33 15.12 10.22
C ASN A 60 5.43 15.04 11.27
N TRP A 61 6.70 15.16 10.85
CA TRP A 61 7.84 15.10 11.78
C TRP A 61 7.77 16.14 12.90
N ARG A 62 7.28 17.37 12.63
CA ARG A 62 7.17 18.41 13.67
C ARG A 62 6.19 18.01 14.76
N HIS A 63 5.07 17.36 14.42
CA HIS A 63 4.13 16.83 15.40
C HIS A 63 4.79 15.77 16.28
N VAL A 64 5.46 14.79 15.66
CA VAL A 64 6.16 13.71 16.37
C VAL A 64 7.23 14.26 17.31
N GLN A 65 8.08 15.15 16.80
CA GLN A 65 9.14 15.79 17.58
C GLN A 65 8.60 16.59 18.76
N THR A 66 7.55 17.40 18.54
CA THR A 66 6.94 18.23 19.59
C THR A 66 6.36 17.38 20.71
N ILE A 67 5.62 16.32 20.37
CA ILE A 67 5.01 15.41 21.34
C ILE A 67 6.10 14.67 22.13
N SER A 68 7.10 14.12 21.45
CA SER A 68 8.24 13.43 22.08
C SER A 68 8.96 14.33 23.09
N GLN A 69 9.28 15.58 22.70
CA GLN A 69 9.97 16.53 23.57
C GLN A 69 9.14 16.97 24.77
N ARG A 70 7.84 17.25 24.57
CA ARG A 70 6.95 17.71 25.65
C ARG A 70 6.65 16.63 26.68
N LEU A 71 6.57 15.37 26.24
CA LEU A 71 6.27 14.24 27.12
C LEU A 71 7.54 13.54 27.66
N GLY A 72 8.71 13.85 27.11
CA GLY A 72 9.96 13.17 27.48
C GLY A 72 10.00 11.70 27.06
N VAL A 73 9.27 11.33 26.00
CA VAL A 73 9.14 9.94 25.54
C VAL A 73 9.86 9.73 24.22
N ASN A 74 10.54 8.59 24.07
CA ASN A 74 11.24 8.22 22.84
C ASN A 74 10.58 7.03 22.11
N SER A 75 9.41 6.57 22.55
CA SER A 75 8.62 5.55 21.85
C SER A 75 7.81 6.20 20.73
N LEU A 76 8.03 5.76 19.48
CA LEU A 76 7.24 6.25 18.35
C LEU A 76 5.78 5.84 18.47
N HIS A 77 5.51 4.61 18.91
CA HIS A 77 4.15 4.12 19.10
C HIS A 77 3.38 5.00 20.09
N GLN A 78 4.01 5.32 21.23
CA GLN A 78 3.40 6.19 22.24
C GLN A 78 3.15 7.60 21.70
N VAL A 79 4.11 8.18 20.96
CA VAL A 79 3.96 9.50 20.35
C VAL A 79 2.79 9.55 19.36
N LEU A 80 2.67 8.55 18.48
CA LEU A 80 1.58 8.47 17.50
C LEU A 80 0.23 8.24 18.18
N THR A 81 0.17 7.42 19.23
CA THR A 81 -1.07 7.20 20.00
C THR A 81 -1.57 8.50 20.62
N VAL A 82 -0.67 9.31 21.20
CA VAL A 82 -1.04 10.63 21.73
C VAL A 82 -1.53 11.56 20.63
N PHE A 83 -0.86 11.59 19.47
CA PHE A 83 -1.31 12.39 18.33
C PHE A 83 -2.76 12.07 17.93
N MET A 84 -3.09 10.77 17.81
CA MET A 84 -4.43 10.32 17.45
C MET A 84 -5.47 10.71 18.50
N GLN A 85 -5.14 10.61 19.79
CA GLN A 85 -6.03 11.01 20.88
C GLN A 85 -6.31 12.51 20.87
N GLN A 86 -5.30 13.35 20.62
CA GLN A 86 -5.45 14.81 20.60
C GLN A 86 -6.23 15.30 19.38
N LEU A 87 -6.00 14.73 18.19
CA LEU A 87 -6.71 15.13 16.97
C LEU A 87 -8.21 14.79 17.03
N ARG A 88 -8.59 13.71 17.73
CA ARG A 88 -10.01 13.37 17.97
C ARG A 88 -10.76 14.41 18.83
N LEU A 89 -10.05 15.31 19.53
CA LEU A 89 -10.67 16.35 20.36
C LEU A 89 -11.07 17.60 19.54
N ASP A 90 -10.55 17.77 18.32
CA ASP A 90 -10.79 18.93 17.44
C ASP A 90 -11.40 18.47 16.09
N ASP A 91 -12.66 18.03 16.15
CA ASP A 91 -13.30 17.13 15.17
C ASP A 91 -14.31 17.84 14.22
N ALA A 92 -14.24 19.16 14.09
CA ALA A 92 -15.21 19.92 13.29
C ALA A 92 -15.04 19.73 11.77
N HIS A 93 -13.79 19.65 11.30
CA HIS A 93 -13.45 19.58 9.87
C HIS A 93 -12.37 18.53 9.54
N PHE A 94 -11.75 17.95 10.57
CA PHE A 94 -10.62 17.05 10.44
C PHE A 94 -10.92 15.75 11.16
N GLU A 95 -10.36 14.68 10.64
CA GLU A 95 -10.33 13.39 11.30
C GLU A 95 -8.93 12.81 11.24
N VAL A 96 -8.64 11.85 12.12
CA VAL A 96 -7.38 11.11 12.05
C VAL A 96 -7.41 10.24 10.79
N ALA A 97 -6.35 10.30 9.98
CA ALA A 97 -6.18 9.33 8.90
C ALA A 97 -6.15 7.88 9.44
N GLU A 98 -6.34 6.88 8.57
CA GLU A 98 -6.06 5.50 8.93
C GLU A 98 -4.56 5.37 9.21
N LEU A 99 -4.22 5.05 10.46
CA LEU A 99 -2.85 5.00 10.99
C LEU A 99 -2.58 3.68 11.72
N GLU A 100 -3.50 2.74 11.69
CA GLU A 100 -3.43 1.45 12.40
C GLU A 100 -2.21 0.66 11.94
N GLN A 101 -1.97 0.61 10.61
CA GLN A 101 -0.77 0.01 10.05
C GLN A 101 0.50 0.73 10.55
N MET A 102 0.50 2.06 10.54
CA MET A 102 1.63 2.87 11.00
C MET A 102 1.94 2.65 12.48
N LEU A 103 0.91 2.50 13.32
CA LEU A 103 1.05 2.15 14.74
C LEU A 103 1.68 0.75 14.90
N GLY A 104 1.20 -0.25 14.14
CA GLY A 104 1.78 -1.59 14.17
C GLY A 104 3.27 -1.60 13.81
N LEU A 105 3.65 -0.86 12.75
CA LEU A 105 5.05 -0.69 12.38
C LEU A 105 5.84 0.08 13.44
N ALA A 106 5.29 1.15 14.02
CA ALA A 106 5.94 1.93 15.06
C ALA A 106 6.25 1.08 16.31
N GLU A 107 5.32 0.23 16.72
CA GLU A 107 5.50 -0.69 17.84
C GLU A 107 6.60 -1.73 17.57
N MET A 108 6.60 -2.30 16.36
CA MET A 108 7.63 -3.22 15.88
C MET A 108 9.01 -2.54 15.85
N LEU A 109 9.09 -1.30 15.39
CA LEU A 109 10.33 -0.52 15.29
C LEU A 109 10.88 -0.13 16.66
N ASP A 110 10.01 0.27 17.59
CA ASP A 110 10.40 0.58 18.96
C ASP A 110 11.05 -0.64 19.65
N ARG A 111 10.50 -1.85 19.41
CA ARG A 111 11.04 -3.10 19.97
C ARG A 111 12.35 -3.56 19.33
N ASN A 112 12.42 -3.52 18.00
CA ASN A 112 13.49 -4.22 17.25
C ASN A 112 14.58 -3.29 16.69
N ALA A 113 14.29 -1.99 16.61
CA ALA A 113 15.15 -0.97 16.03
C ALA A 113 15.21 0.29 16.91
N GLY A 114 15.04 0.14 18.23
CA GLY A 114 14.98 1.25 19.18
C GLY A 114 16.25 2.10 19.31
N SER A 115 17.40 1.58 18.86
CA SER A 115 18.66 2.36 18.75
C SER A 115 18.63 3.38 17.62
N LEU A 116 17.73 3.23 16.63
CA LEU A 116 17.57 4.22 15.58
C LEU A 116 16.96 5.52 16.14
N PRO A 117 17.41 6.69 15.65
CA PRO A 117 16.78 7.97 15.95
C PRO A 117 15.27 7.92 15.74
N LEU A 118 14.50 8.63 16.57
CA LEU A 118 13.04 8.68 16.45
C LEU A 118 12.59 9.10 15.04
N GLN A 119 13.34 10.00 14.41
CA GLN A 119 13.07 10.44 13.03
C GLN A 119 13.21 9.32 12.00
N GLU A 120 14.17 8.42 12.19
CA GLU A 120 14.40 7.29 11.30
C GLU A 120 13.34 6.21 11.51
N ARG A 121 12.97 5.90 12.76
CA ARG A 121 11.82 5.05 13.05
C ARG A 121 10.54 5.62 12.44
N PHE A 122 10.32 6.94 12.55
CA PHE A 122 9.17 7.59 11.91
C PHE A 122 9.20 7.50 10.39
N ARG A 123 10.39 7.53 9.76
CA ARG A 123 10.57 7.33 8.32
C ARG A 123 10.28 5.88 7.91
N TYR A 124 10.73 4.90 8.68
CA TYR A 124 10.39 3.49 8.46
C TYR A 124 8.89 3.23 8.60
N ALA A 125 8.22 3.83 9.59
CA ALA A 125 6.79 3.63 9.83
C ALA A 125 5.90 4.16 8.67
N GLN A 126 6.45 4.97 7.77
CA GLN A 126 5.76 5.44 6.55
C GLN A 126 5.96 4.51 5.34
N ALA A 127 6.71 3.41 5.50
CA ALA A 127 6.99 2.50 4.41
C ALA A 127 5.71 1.76 3.96
N PRO A 128 5.50 1.57 2.65
CA PRO A 128 4.31 0.90 2.11
C PRO A 128 4.42 -0.63 2.26
N VAL A 129 4.35 -1.11 3.50
CA VAL A 129 4.42 -2.54 3.85
C VAL A 129 3.01 -3.13 3.79
N ASP A 130 2.82 -4.29 3.16
CA ASP A 130 1.54 -5.02 3.24
C ASP A 130 1.55 -5.87 4.52
N ASP A 131 1.02 -5.31 5.62
CA ASP A 131 1.00 -5.93 6.96
C ASP A 131 0.09 -7.16 7.07
N ARG A 132 -0.76 -7.40 6.06
CA ARG A 132 -1.55 -8.63 5.92
C ARG A 132 -0.70 -9.85 5.54
N LEU A 133 0.56 -9.62 5.14
CA LEU A 133 1.52 -10.68 4.78
C LEU A 133 2.61 -10.77 5.86
N PRO A 134 2.51 -11.71 6.82
CA PRO A 134 3.44 -11.81 7.95
C PRO A 134 4.91 -11.90 7.53
N GLN A 135 5.19 -12.63 6.45
CA GLN A 135 6.54 -12.76 5.92
C GLN A 135 7.12 -11.41 5.46
N VAL A 136 6.32 -10.52 4.87
CA VAL A 136 6.79 -9.20 4.44
C VAL A 136 7.12 -8.32 5.65
N VAL A 137 6.32 -8.41 6.72
CA VAL A 137 6.57 -7.68 7.97
C VAL A 137 7.83 -8.19 8.67
N GLU A 138 8.02 -9.50 8.76
CA GLU A 138 9.21 -10.12 9.36
C GLU A 138 10.49 -9.69 8.63
N GLN A 139 10.43 -9.68 7.32
CA GLN A 139 11.52 -9.23 6.46
C GLN A 139 11.84 -7.74 6.65
N PHE A 140 10.81 -6.89 6.64
CA PHE A 140 10.94 -5.47 6.93
C PHE A 140 11.54 -5.22 8.33
N GLN A 141 11.08 -5.98 9.33
CA GLN A 141 11.62 -5.96 10.69
C GLN A 141 13.10 -6.31 10.71
N ALA A 142 13.50 -7.36 9.98
CA ALA A 142 14.89 -7.80 9.91
C ALA A 142 15.80 -6.72 9.30
N TRP A 143 15.36 -6.04 8.24
CA TRP A 143 16.10 -4.91 7.64
C TRP A 143 16.25 -3.74 8.60
N ALA A 144 15.16 -3.31 9.24
CA ALA A 144 15.20 -2.21 10.20
C ALA A 144 16.10 -2.53 11.39
N ALA A 145 16.03 -3.76 11.90
CA ALA A 145 16.86 -4.22 13.02
C ALA A 145 18.35 -4.35 12.60
N SER A 146 18.63 -4.78 11.36
CA SER A 146 20.00 -4.81 10.84
C SER A 146 20.58 -3.39 10.71
N HIS A 147 19.79 -2.46 10.17
CA HIS A 147 20.19 -1.05 10.08
C HIS A 147 20.50 -0.49 11.47
N ALA A 148 19.62 -0.75 12.45
CA ALA A 148 19.79 -0.32 13.84
C ALA A 148 21.07 -0.83 14.52
N ARG A 149 21.54 -2.02 14.14
CA ARG A 149 22.74 -2.66 14.72
C ARG A 149 24.02 -2.37 13.96
N THR A 150 23.96 -2.29 12.63
CA THR A 150 25.15 -2.34 11.75
C THR A 150 25.29 -1.12 10.85
N GLY A 151 24.28 -0.25 10.79
CA GLY A 151 24.24 0.85 9.81
C GLY A 151 23.84 0.40 8.39
N LYS A 152 23.59 -0.89 8.16
CA LYS A 152 23.20 -1.46 6.86
C LYS A 152 22.00 -2.39 6.97
N ALA A 153 21.14 -2.43 5.95
CA ALA A 153 19.96 -3.30 5.92
C ALA A 153 20.30 -4.78 5.69
N GLY A 154 21.50 -5.07 5.15
CA GLY A 154 21.93 -6.42 4.76
C GLY A 154 21.71 -6.69 3.27
N THR A 155 21.59 -7.97 2.92
CA THR A 155 21.38 -8.41 1.53
C THR A 155 19.88 -8.63 1.26
N PRO A 156 19.36 -8.20 0.10
CA PRO A 156 18.00 -8.54 -0.32
C PRO A 156 17.94 -10.02 -0.76
N TRP A 157 17.59 -10.94 0.15
CA TRP A 157 17.53 -12.40 -0.12
C TRP A 157 16.63 -12.76 -1.32
N PHE A 158 15.63 -11.92 -1.64
CA PHE A 158 14.73 -12.15 -2.77
C PHE A 158 15.44 -12.08 -4.13
N LEU A 159 16.66 -11.55 -4.19
CA LEU A 159 17.50 -11.63 -5.39
C LEU A 159 17.89 -13.06 -5.75
N ASP A 160 18.03 -13.93 -4.74
CA ASP A 160 18.50 -15.31 -4.91
C ASP A 160 17.34 -16.32 -4.90
N ASP A 161 16.19 -15.95 -4.33
CA ASP A 161 15.06 -16.86 -4.10
C ASP A 161 14.04 -16.93 -5.26
N VAL A 162 13.96 -15.89 -6.10
CA VAL A 162 12.88 -15.73 -7.10
C VAL A 162 13.41 -15.18 -8.42
N ASP A 163 12.91 -15.73 -9.52
CA ASP A 163 13.20 -15.31 -10.90
C ASP A 163 11.92 -15.19 -11.75
N GLU A 164 12.07 -14.84 -13.02
CA GLU A 164 10.98 -14.66 -13.99
C GLU A 164 10.29 -15.96 -14.46
N HIS A 165 10.76 -17.11 -13.97
CA HIS A 165 10.21 -18.44 -14.24
C HIS A 165 9.49 -19.02 -13.02
N SER A 166 9.56 -18.33 -11.88
CA SER A 166 8.88 -18.68 -10.65
C SER A 166 7.37 -18.61 -10.78
N ARG A 167 6.65 -19.20 -9.81
CA ARG A 167 5.19 -19.12 -9.78
C ARG A 167 4.72 -17.67 -9.71
N LEU A 168 3.58 -17.37 -10.35
CA LEU A 168 3.00 -16.02 -10.42
C LEU A 168 2.88 -15.34 -9.05
N ASP A 169 2.38 -16.05 -8.04
CA ASP A 169 2.22 -15.51 -6.68
C ASP A 169 3.57 -15.15 -6.03
N ARG A 170 4.61 -15.97 -6.27
CA ARG A 170 5.97 -15.67 -5.79
C ARG A 170 6.58 -14.47 -6.53
N MET A 171 6.40 -14.39 -7.84
CA MET A 171 6.87 -13.24 -8.62
C MET A 171 6.21 -11.94 -8.15
N GLU A 172 4.88 -11.95 -7.92
CA GLU A 172 4.16 -10.78 -7.40
C GLU A 172 4.65 -10.35 -6.01
N GLN A 173 4.94 -11.31 -5.13
CA GLN A 173 5.50 -11.03 -3.80
C GLN A 173 6.92 -10.44 -3.89
N ALA A 174 7.81 -11.04 -4.68
CA ALA A 174 9.16 -10.53 -4.89
C ALA A 174 9.16 -9.14 -5.55
N LEU A 175 8.22 -8.87 -6.47
CA LEU A 175 8.05 -7.55 -7.09
C LEU A 175 7.68 -6.47 -6.04
N ARG A 176 6.80 -6.81 -5.08
CA ARG A 176 6.47 -5.92 -3.96
C ARG A 176 7.69 -5.68 -3.07
N GLN A 177 8.47 -6.72 -2.78
CA GLN A 177 9.72 -6.59 -2.01
C GLN A 177 10.76 -5.72 -2.72
N CYS A 178 10.94 -5.88 -4.04
CA CYS A 178 11.80 -5.00 -4.85
C CYS A 178 11.35 -3.54 -4.73
N THR A 179 10.04 -3.29 -4.81
CA THR A 179 9.48 -1.94 -4.71
C THR A 179 9.70 -1.33 -3.32
N LEU A 180 9.48 -2.11 -2.25
CA LEU A 180 9.71 -1.69 -0.88
C LEU A 180 11.20 -1.43 -0.62
N TRP A 181 12.09 -2.28 -1.11
CA TRP A 181 13.55 -2.12 -1.00
C TRP A 181 14.03 -0.83 -1.66
N LEU A 182 13.62 -0.58 -2.91
CA LEU A 182 13.97 0.66 -3.63
C LEU A 182 13.34 1.89 -2.96
N TRP A 183 12.14 1.76 -2.40
CA TRP A 183 11.54 2.85 -1.62
C TRP A 183 12.42 3.19 -0.43
N LEU A 184 12.87 2.19 0.32
CA LEU A 184 13.71 2.36 1.51
C LEU A 184 15.11 2.90 1.18
N ASP A 185 15.74 2.45 0.09
CA ASP A 185 17.02 2.95 -0.40
C ASP A 185 17.01 4.46 -0.64
N LEU A 186 15.96 4.97 -1.31
CA LEU A 186 15.76 6.41 -1.51
C LEU A 186 15.62 7.19 -0.19
N ARG A 187 15.16 6.54 0.89
CA ARG A 187 14.91 7.17 2.20
C ARG A 187 16.08 7.02 3.16
N PHE A 188 16.92 6.03 2.96
CA PHE A 188 18.08 5.74 3.78
C PHE A 188 19.30 5.51 2.86
N PRO A 189 19.86 6.60 2.29
CA PRO A 189 21.00 6.51 1.40
C PRO A 189 22.14 5.71 2.04
N GLU A 190 22.78 4.86 1.25
CA GLU A 190 23.88 3.96 1.66
C GLU A 190 23.49 2.86 2.66
N VAL A 191 22.31 2.88 3.29
CA VAL A 191 21.88 1.81 4.22
C VAL A 191 21.43 0.58 3.44
N PHE A 192 20.66 0.83 2.38
CA PHE A 192 20.28 -0.17 1.40
C PHE A 192 21.25 -0.09 0.21
N GLY A 193 21.27 -1.12 -0.61
CA GLY A 193 22.21 -1.25 -1.72
C GLY A 193 21.66 -2.19 -2.78
N HIS A 194 22.54 -2.73 -3.63
CA HIS A 194 22.16 -3.64 -4.71
C HIS A 194 21.10 -3.05 -5.67
N VAL A 195 21.04 -1.72 -5.79
CA VAL A 195 19.98 -1.01 -6.52
C VAL A 195 19.87 -1.51 -7.96
N GLU A 196 21.00 -1.64 -8.68
CA GLU A 196 21.02 -2.12 -10.06
C GLU A 196 20.45 -3.54 -10.17
N ALA A 197 20.86 -4.46 -9.30
CA ALA A 197 20.39 -5.83 -9.29
C ALA A 197 18.89 -5.94 -8.95
N VAL A 198 18.40 -5.12 -8.00
CA VAL A 198 16.97 -5.08 -7.63
C VAL A 198 16.13 -4.47 -8.76
N VAL A 199 16.65 -3.46 -9.47
CA VAL A 199 15.97 -2.88 -10.64
C VAL A 199 15.89 -3.89 -11.79
N ASP A 200 16.99 -4.60 -12.07
CA ASP A 200 17.02 -5.67 -13.08
C ASP A 200 16.01 -6.78 -12.75
N LEU A 201 16.04 -7.31 -11.52
CA LEU A 201 15.09 -8.33 -11.08
C LEU A 201 13.65 -7.83 -11.23
N ARG A 202 13.35 -6.60 -10.77
CA ARG A 202 12.01 -6.01 -10.90
C ARG A 202 11.54 -5.99 -12.36
N SER A 203 12.44 -5.70 -13.31
CA SER A 203 12.12 -5.74 -14.74
C SER A 203 11.80 -7.16 -15.21
N ARG A 204 12.69 -8.12 -14.93
CA ARG A 204 12.50 -9.53 -15.30
C ARG A 204 11.22 -10.13 -14.70
N LEU A 205 10.92 -9.82 -13.44
CA LEU A 205 9.69 -10.25 -12.77
C LEU A 205 8.44 -9.68 -13.45
N ASN A 206 8.44 -8.40 -13.85
CA ASN A 206 7.32 -7.81 -14.59
C ASN A 206 7.09 -8.54 -15.93
N ASP A 207 8.17 -8.82 -16.67
CA ASP A 207 8.07 -9.56 -17.94
C ASP A 207 7.55 -10.99 -17.70
N GLY A 208 8.02 -11.66 -16.65
CA GLY A 208 7.55 -12.99 -16.23
C GLY A 208 6.07 -13.01 -15.87
N ILE A 209 5.61 -12.04 -15.07
CA ILE A 209 4.21 -11.85 -14.69
C ILE A 209 3.36 -11.61 -15.95
N GLU A 210 3.79 -10.72 -16.85
CA GLU A 210 3.06 -10.42 -18.08
C GLU A 210 2.92 -11.67 -18.96
N ARG A 211 3.98 -12.45 -19.13
CA ARG A 211 3.92 -13.75 -19.86
C ARG A 211 2.94 -14.71 -19.20
N HIS A 212 2.97 -14.85 -17.88
CA HIS A 212 2.04 -15.70 -17.14
C HIS A 212 0.58 -15.27 -17.31
N LEU A 213 0.30 -13.96 -17.27
CA LEU A 213 -1.05 -13.42 -17.41
C LEU A 213 -1.57 -13.55 -18.85
N LYS A 214 -0.72 -13.34 -19.86
CA LYS A 214 -1.07 -13.58 -21.28
C LYS A 214 -1.31 -15.06 -21.57
N GLY A 215 -0.55 -15.96 -20.95
CA GLY A 215 -0.68 -17.41 -21.10
C GLY A 215 -1.94 -17.99 -20.44
N LYS A 216 -2.51 -17.30 -19.45
CA LYS A 216 -3.80 -17.68 -18.88
C LYS A 216 -4.91 -17.30 -19.86
N LYS A 217 -5.61 -18.31 -20.40
CA LYS A 217 -6.83 -18.07 -21.19
C LYS A 217 -7.80 -17.21 -20.37
N PRO A 218 -8.37 -16.15 -20.96
CA PRO A 218 -9.45 -15.40 -20.34
C PRO A 218 -10.54 -16.36 -19.83
N LEU A 219 -11.08 -16.13 -18.64
CA LEU A 219 -12.08 -17.01 -18.01
C LEU A 219 -13.29 -17.31 -18.92
N TRP A 220 -13.62 -16.40 -19.84
CA TRP A 220 -14.67 -16.57 -20.84
C TRP A 220 -14.33 -17.60 -21.94
N GLN A 221 -13.04 -17.78 -22.28
CA GLN A 221 -12.59 -18.81 -23.24
C GLN A 221 -12.54 -20.21 -22.61
N THR A 222 -12.37 -20.29 -21.29
CA THR A 222 -12.30 -21.57 -20.56
C THR A 222 -13.70 -22.17 -20.33
N ARG A 223 -14.75 -21.33 -20.32
CA ARG A 223 -16.16 -21.75 -20.12
C ARG A 223 -16.88 -22.22 -21.40
N GLY A 224 -16.26 -22.13 -22.58
CA GLY A 224 -16.87 -22.52 -23.86
C GLY A 224 -16.76 -24.00 -24.25
N ARG A 225 -16.25 -24.87 -23.36
CA ARG A 225 -16.17 -26.32 -23.57
C ARG A 225 -16.84 -27.06 -22.41
N ARG A 226 -18.16 -26.95 -22.31
CA ARG A 226 -19.02 -27.95 -21.66
C ARG A 226 -20.38 -27.91 -22.32
#